data_AF-A0A9D7SX81-F1
#
_entry.id   AF-A0A9D7SX81-F1
#
_cell.length_a   1.000
_cell.length_b   1.000
_cell.length_c   1.000
_cell.angle_alpha   90.00
_cell.angle_beta   90.00
_cell.angle_gamma   90.00
#
_symmetry.space_group_name_H-M   'P 1'
#
loop_
_entity.id
_entity.type
_entity.pdbx_description
1 polymer ?
#
loop_
_entity_poly.entity_id
_entity_poly.type
_entity_poly.pdbx_seq_one_letter_code
_entity_poly.pdbx_strand_id
1 'polypeptide(L)'
;MSSRPGWANIGNNVITFNSSVCGTSTTITIVVTCCIVVNSDLLFDVECTCQGSATGNIVFDNNYSNGTLPYDFDWDNLGTPGNDVFSDDGLPYIDSIPAGFYSMTVTDASGCSGSATKEVIDGVPIMITSQITYPTFPAFHGAIELVNVTGPPGYITYDWDYSETPYNDDYDLPPLQAGDDQDINNLSPGNYIVTISITDDPNFPSYVCTKDFLFHLTYANSWKGIISNEWENVVNWTTNSVPDAFTDVTIPFPCNFYPIVHSNAVCSKLTIQPGATVNVVTGFQLNILK
;
A
#
# COMPACT_ATOMS: atom_id res chain seq x y z
N MET A 1 -14.98 77.37 -17.25
CA MET A 1 -13.85 77.19 -18.19
C MET A 1 -13.45 75.74 -18.13
N SER A 2 -13.51 75.04 -19.27
CA SER A 2 -13.19 73.62 -19.41
C SER A 2 -11.69 73.40 -19.17
N SER A 3 -11.32 72.65 -18.15
CA SER A 3 -9.97 72.05 -18.04
C SER A 3 -10.11 70.55 -18.28
N ARG A 4 -9.77 70.11 -19.50
CA ARG A 4 -9.56 68.69 -19.79
C ARG A 4 -8.49 68.15 -18.84
N PRO A 5 -8.70 67.01 -18.17
CA PRO A 5 -7.62 66.30 -17.49
C PRO A 5 -6.53 65.97 -18.53
N GLY A 6 -5.29 66.34 -18.21
CA GLY A 6 -4.13 66.05 -19.05
C GLY A 6 -3.93 64.54 -19.20
N TRP A 7 -3.45 64.14 -20.37
CA TRP A 7 -3.24 62.75 -20.76
C TRP A 7 -2.35 62.01 -19.75
N ALA A 8 -2.80 60.83 -19.32
CA ALA A 8 -2.00 59.90 -18.54
C ALA A 8 -0.80 59.43 -19.38
N ASN A 9 0.42 59.60 -18.86
CA ASN A 9 1.58 58.92 -19.42
C ASN A 9 1.60 57.51 -18.86
N ILE A 10 1.40 56.52 -19.73
CA ILE A 10 1.52 55.10 -19.37
C ILE A 10 3.00 54.75 -19.54
N GLY A 11 3.74 54.83 -18.44
CA GLY A 11 5.03 54.18 -18.27
C GLY A 11 4.96 53.36 -16.99
N ASN A 12 5.13 52.05 -17.12
CA ASN A 12 5.21 51.04 -16.05
C ASN A 12 4.49 51.42 -14.73
N ASN A 13 3.21 51.06 -14.64
CA ASN A 13 2.46 50.91 -13.39
C ASN A 13 2.28 52.16 -12.51
N VAL A 14 2.49 53.37 -13.04
CA VAL A 14 2.25 54.63 -12.30
C VAL A 14 1.17 55.46 -13.00
N ILE A 15 -0.03 55.53 -12.41
CA ILE A 15 -1.03 56.52 -12.83
C ILE A 15 -0.79 57.80 -12.02
N THR A 16 -0.35 58.86 -12.68
CA THR A 16 -0.11 60.16 -12.04
C THR A 16 -1.26 61.10 -12.35
N PHE A 17 -2.00 61.55 -11.33
CA PHE A 17 -3.03 62.58 -11.48
C PHE A 17 -2.46 63.94 -11.08
N ASN A 18 -2.30 64.84 -12.05
CA ASN A 18 -1.93 66.22 -11.79
C ASN A 18 -3.20 67.08 -11.64
N SER A 19 -3.58 67.39 -10.41
CA SER A 19 -4.61 68.40 -10.12
C SER A 19 -3.93 69.74 -9.87
N SER A 20 -4.14 70.70 -10.77
CA SER A 20 -3.70 72.08 -10.57
C SER A 20 -4.86 72.93 -10.04
N VAL A 21 -5.11 72.84 -8.73
CA VAL A 21 -5.94 73.81 -8.01
C VAL A 21 -5.11 74.31 -6.81
N CYS A 22 -4.72 75.59 -6.84
CA CYS A 22 -4.01 76.31 -5.76
C CYS A 22 -2.63 75.76 -5.30
N GLY A 23 -1.67 75.59 -6.22
CA GLY A 23 -0.24 75.72 -5.90
C GLY A 23 0.43 74.58 -5.12
N THR A 24 -0.29 73.56 -4.68
CA THR A 24 0.26 72.33 -4.10
C THR A 24 -0.02 71.14 -5.01
N SER A 25 1.03 70.57 -5.60
CA SER A 25 0.96 69.26 -6.25
C SER A 25 1.14 68.18 -5.18
N THR A 26 0.09 67.41 -4.90
CA THR A 26 0.21 66.16 -4.14
C THR A 26 0.35 65.02 -5.12
N THR A 27 1.47 64.30 -5.06
CA THR A 27 1.61 63.03 -5.77
C THR A 27 0.98 61.94 -4.91
N ILE A 28 -0.06 61.28 -5.41
CA ILE A 28 -0.58 60.04 -4.84
C ILE A 28 0.04 58.90 -5.63
N THR A 29 0.99 58.19 -5.04
CA THR A 29 1.53 56.96 -5.64
C THR A 29 0.60 55.82 -5.28
N ILE A 30 -0.22 55.37 -6.23
CA ILE A 30 -0.93 54.09 -6.11
C ILE A 30 0.06 53.01 -6.52
N VAL A 31 0.66 52.35 -5.54
CA VAL A 31 1.41 51.12 -5.80
C VAL A 31 0.38 50.02 -5.98
N VAL A 32 0.07 49.65 -7.23
CA VAL A 32 -0.66 48.41 -7.48
C VAL A 32 0.37 47.31 -7.28
N THR A 33 0.39 46.71 -6.10
CA THR A 33 1.19 45.52 -5.82
C THR A 33 0.58 44.37 -6.60
N CYS A 34 0.95 44.25 -7.88
CA CYS A 34 0.63 43.12 -8.75
C CYS A 34 1.50 41.93 -8.32
N CYS A 35 1.20 41.34 -7.18
CA CYS A 35 1.79 40.08 -6.77
C CYS A 35 0.78 38.98 -7.06
N ILE A 36 1.25 37.92 -7.74
CA ILE A 36 0.48 36.68 -7.83
C ILE A 36 0.33 36.14 -6.40
N VAL A 37 -0.91 35.91 -5.98
CA VAL A 37 -1.21 35.29 -4.69
C VAL A 37 -1.61 33.86 -4.99
N VAL A 38 -0.85 32.92 -4.45
CA VAL A 38 -1.11 31.48 -4.56
C VAL A 38 -1.46 30.99 -3.16
N ASN A 39 -2.61 30.34 -3.03
CA ASN A 39 -3.05 29.70 -1.79
C ASN A 39 -3.24 28.20 -2.05
N SER A 40 -3.12 27.37 -1.00
CA SER A 40 -3.37 25.92 -1.10
C SER A 40 -4.76 25.58 -1.64
N ASP A 41 -5.75 26.45 -1.42
CA ASP A 41 -7.12 26.27 -1.90
C ASP A 41 -7.26 26.37 -3.44
N LEU A 42 -6.23 26.86 -4.12
CA LEU A 42 -6.16 26.90 -5.59
C LEU A 42 -5.54 25.63 -6.17
N LEU A 43 -5.08 24.70 -5.33
CA LEU A 43 -4.55 23.41 -5.74
C LEU A 43 -5.62 22.34 -5.50
N PHE A 44 -6.12 21.76 -6.57
CA PHE A 44 -7.02 20.59 -6.54
C PHE A 44 -6.20 19.33 -6.74
N ASP A 45 -6.49 18.28 -5.99
CA ASP A 45 -5.76 17.02 -6.06
C ASP A 45 -6.73 15.85 -6.22
N VAL A 46 -6.23 14.78 -6.82
CA VAL A 46 -6.84 13.46 -6.77
C VAL A 46 -5.88 12.56 -6.00
N GLU A 47 -6.42 11.92 -4.96
CA GLU A 47 -5.71 10.94 -4.14
C GLU A 47 -5.19 9.78 -5.02
N CYS A 48 -4.12 9.12 -4.56
CA CYS A 48 -3.69 7.89 -5.21
C CYS A 48 -4.78 6.83 -5.13
N THR A 49 -4.99 6.12 -6.23
CA THR A 49 -6.14 5.21 -6.37
C THR A 49 -5.93 3.92 -5.59
N CYS A 50 -4.69 3.41 -5.59
CA CYS A 50 -4.27 2.25 -4.83
C CYS A 50 -3.19 2.67 -3.85
N GLN A 51 -3.11 1.99 -2.71
CA GLN A 51 -2.01 2.22 -1.79
C GLN A 51 -0.67 2.01 -2.49
N GLY A 52 0.22 2.99 -2.39
CA GLY A 52 1.56 2.97 -2.98
C GLY A 52 1.59 3.15 -4.50
N SER A 53 0.45 3.46 -5.15
CA SER A 53 0.47 3.82 -6.57
C SER A 53 0.97 5.25 -6.77
N ALA A 54 1.45 5.54 -7.99
CA ALA A 54 1.79 6.87 -8.44
C ALA A 54 0.71 7.37 -9.41
N THR A 55 -0.54 7.42 -8.94
CA THR A 55 -1.70 7.82 -9.76
C THR A 55 -2.34 9.12 -9.28
N GLY A 56 -1.75 9.77 -8.28
CA GLY A 56 -2.22 11.07 -7.83
C GLY A 56 -1.99 12.15 -8.89
N ASN A 57 -2.67 13.28 -8.72
CA ASN A 57 -2.42 14.47 -9.52
C ASN A 57 -2.64 15.74 -8.68
N ILE A 58 -2.08 16.86 -9.14
CA ILE A 58 -2.38 18.19 -8.63
C ILE A 58 -2.65 19.10 -9.83
N VAL A 59 -3.72 19.89 -9.75
CA VAL A 59 -4.13 20.88 -10.74
C VAL A 59 -4.26 22.23 -10.05
N PHE A 60 -3.61 23.25 -10.61
CA PHE A 60 -3.76 24.64 -10.19
C PHE A 60 -4.89 25.33 -10.95
N ASP A 61 -5.85 25.89 -10.22
CA ASP A 61 -6.92 26.73 -10.80
C ASP A 61 -6.43 28.17 -10.99
N ASN A 62 -6.15 28.50 -12.25
CA ASN A 62 -5.63 29.79 -12.66
C ASN A 62 -6.71 30.91 -12.73
N ASN A 63 -8.00 30.60 -12.58
CA ASN A 63 -9.10 31.58 -12.73
C ASN A 63 -9.12 32.67 -11.64
N TYR A 64 -8.38 32.47 -10.54
CA TYR A 64 -8.36 33.37 -9.38
C TYR A 64 -7.02 34.06 -9.13
N SER A 65 -6.07 33.95 -10.08
CA SER A 65 -4.76 34.57 -9.97
C SER A 65 -4.78 36.03 -10.46
N ASN A 66 -4.36 36.97 -9.61
CA ASN A 66 -4.27 38.41 -9.95
C ASN A 66 -2.94 38.79 -10.65
N GLY A 67 -2.24 37.81 -11.26
CA GLY A 67 -0.92 37.98 -11.88
C GLY A 67 -0.98 38.39 -13.35
N THR A 68 0.19 38.74 -13.91
CA THR A 68 0.32 39.06 -15.34
C THR A 68 0.72 37.82 -16.16
N LEU A 69 -0.10 37.43 -17.13
CA LEU A 69 0.24 36.35 -18.06
C LEU A 69 1.44 36.71 -18.97
N PRO A 70 2.23 35.72 -19.44
CA PRO A 70 2.16 34.29 -19.11
C PRO A 70 2.68 33.96 -17.70
N TYR A 71 2.29 32.79 -17.19
CA TYR A 71 2.81 32.23 -15.95
C TYR A 71 3.82 31.13 -16.25
N ASP A 72 4.82 31.03 -15.38
CA ASP A 72 5.81 29.96 -15.33
C ASP A 72 5.57 29.14 -14.05
N PHE A 73 5.52 27.82 -14.17
CA PHE A 73 5.18 26.89 -13.08
C PHE A 73 6.37 25.98 -12.78
N ASP A 74 6.76 25.92 -11.51
CA ASP A 74 7.82 25.06 -11.00
C ASP A 74 7.23 24.19 -9.88
N TRP A 75 7.27 22.87 -10.04
CA TRP A 75 6.74 21.91 -9.09
C TRP A 75 7.89 21.17 -8.41
N ASP A 76 7.79 20.95 -7.11
CA ASP A 76 8.82 20.25 -6.33
C ASP A 76 8.18 19.27 -5.35
N ASN A 77 8.78 18.09 -5.18
CA ASN A 77 8.37 17.13 -4.14
C ASN A 77 9.23 17.33 -2.90
N LEU A 78 8.59 17.75 -1.81
CA LEU A 78 9.26 18.08 -0.56
C LEU A 78 9.82 16.83 0.17
N GLY A 79 9.50 15.63 -0.30
CA GLY A 79 10.05 14.36 0.19
C GLY A 79 11.41 14.00 -0.41
N THR A 80 11.83 14.66 -1.49
CA THR A 80 13.07 14.41 -2.23
C THR A 80 14.04 15.60 -2.08
N PRO A 81 15.34 15.37 -1.81
CA PRO A 81 16.29 16.48 -1.74
C PRO A 81 16.60 17.03 -3.14
N GLY A 82 16.14 18.24 -3.47
CA GLY A 82 16.44 18.89 -4.75
C GLY A 82 15.31 19.82 -5.17
N ASN A 83 15.43 20.43 -6.37
CA ASN A 83 14.24 20.78 -7.14
C ASN A 83 14.01 19.60 -8.08
N ASP A 84 12.89 18.90 -7.94
CA ASP A 84 12.54 17.83 -8.85
C ASP A 84 12.16 18.42 -10.21
N VAL A 85 12.63 17.79 -11.29
CA VAL A 85 12.19 18.15 -12.65
C VAL A 85 11.08 17.19 -13.02
N PHE A 86 9.83 17.63 -12.90
CA PHE A 86 8.72 16.85 -13.42
C PHE A 86 8.70 16.94 -14.95
N SER A 87 8.22 15.89 -15.61
CA SER A 87 8.01 15.93 -17.07
C SER A 87 7.01 17.01 -17.51
N ASP A 88 6.25 17.53 -16.54
CA ASP A 88 5.16 18.49 -16.72
C ASP A 88 5.47 19.88 -16.13
N ASP A 89 6.73 20.14 -15.75
CA ASP A 89 7.13 21.48 -15.34
C ASP A 89 6.82 22.51 -16.42
N GLY A 90 6.34 23.67 -15.99
CA GLY A 90 5.80 24.72 -16.86
C GLY A 90 4.30 24.59 -17.17
N LEU A 91 3.62 23.52 -16.73
CA LEU A 91 2.16 23.41 -16.82
C LEU A 91 1.47 23.69 -15.48
N PRO A 92 0.18 24.10 -15.50
CA PRO A 92 -0.59 24.33 -14.28
C PRO A 92 -1.05 23.01 -13.62
N TYR A 93 -0.47 21.87 -13.97
CA TYR A 93 -0.79 20.59 -13.36
C TYR A 93 0.44 19.67 -13.36
N ILE A 94 0.40 18.66 -12.49
CA ILE A 94 1.29 17.49 -12.48
C ILE A 94 0.44 16.25 -12.24
N ASP A 95 0.75 15.15 -12.90
CA ASP A 95 0.05 13.87 -12.77
C ASP A 95 1.02 12.70 -12.59
N SER A 96 0.47 11.49 -12.40
CA SER A 96 1.25 10.27 -12.28
C SER A 96 2.26 10.32 -11.13
N ILE A 97 1.89 11.02 -10.04
CA ILE A 97 2.75 11.26 -8.88
C ILE A 97 2.35 10.35 -7.70
N PRO A 98 3.32 9.88 -6.90
CA PRO A 98 3.03 9.15 -5.66
C PRO A 98 2.44 10.06 -4.58
N ALA A 99 1.95 9.44 -3.51
CA ALA A 99 1.57 10.17 -2.30
C ALA A 99 2.78 10.93 -1.73
N GLY A 100 2.55 12.16 -1.28
CA GLY A 100 3.62 13.04 -0.82
C GLY A 100 3.20 14.49 -0.67
N PHE A 101 4.14 15.33 -0.21
CA PHE A 101 3.96 16.78 -0.15
C PHE A 101 4.64 17.43 -1.34
N TYR A 102 3.88 18.22 -2.08
CA TYR A 102 4.35 18.94 -3.26
C TYR A 102 4.27 20.43 -3.01
N SER A 103 5.24 21.18 -3.51
CA SER A 103 5.22 22.63 -3.57
C SER A 103 5.15 23.09 -5.02
N MET A 104 4.34 24.10 -5.26
CA MET A 104 4.26 24.78 -6.55
C MET A 104 4.73 26.21 -6.35
N THR A 105 5.64 26.66 -7.21
CA THR A 105 6.00 28.07 -7.35
C THR A 105 5.50 28.56 -8.70
N VAL A 106 4.74 29.66 -8.70
CA VAL A 106 4.25 30.31 -9.92
C VAL A 106 4.91 31.67 -10.04
N THR A 107 5.52 31.96 -11.19
CA THR A 107 6.11 33.26 -11.50
C THR A 107 5.35 33.92 -12.66
N ASP A 108 4.96 35.16 -12.48
CA ASP A 108 4.26 35.93 -13.51
C ASP A 108 5.21 36.68 -14.45
N ALA A 109 4.69 37.22 -15.56
CA ALA A 109 5.49 37.96 -16.54
C ALA A 109 6.11 39.26 -15.99
N SER A 110 5.62 39.76 -14.86
CA SER A 110 6.19 40.90 -14.14
C SER A 110 7.31 40.49 -13.18
N GLY A 111 7.63 39.19 -13.09
CA GLY A 111 8.65 38.62 -12.22
C GLY A 111 8.22 38.45 -10.77
N CYS A 112 6.92 38.55 -10.47
CA CYS A 112 6.40 38.29 -9.14
C CYS A 112 6.13 36.80 -8.98
N SER A 113 6.60 36.23 -7.88
CA SER A 113 6.37 34.82 -7.55
C SER A 113 5.48 34.62 -6.33
N GLY A 114 4.76 33.51 -6.32
CA GLY A 114 4.00 33.01 -5.19
C GLY A 114 4.11 31.49 -5.13
N SER A 115 3.99 30.91 -3.95
CA SER A 115 4.11 29.47 -3.75
C SER A 115 2.99 28.92 -2.87
N ALA A 116 2.56 27.69 -3.15
CA ALA A 116 1.65 26.94 -2.30
C ALA A 116 2.09 25.49 -2.20
N THR A 117 1.67 24.82 -1.13
CA THR A 117 1.93 23.40 -0.91
C THR A 117 0.64 22.61 -0.93
N LYS A 118 0.71 21.37 -1.40
CA LYS A 118 -0.41 20.43 -1.40
C LYS A 118 0.07 19.04 -1.02
N GLU A 119 -0.75 18.33 -0.25
CA GLU A 119 -0.54 16.92 0.05
C GLU A 119 -1.34 16.08 -0.95
N VAL A 120 -0.70 15.08 -1.56
CA VAL A 120 -1.35 14.00 -2.29
C VAL A 120 -1.48 12.84 -1.31
N ILE A 121 -2.72 12.46 -1.00
CA ILE A 121 -3.02 11.39 -0.04
C ILE A 121 -2.83 10.03 -0.72
N ASP A 122 -2.24 9.08 0.02
CA ASP A 122 -2.07 7.70 -0.43
C ASP A 122 -3.41 6.95 -0.52
N GLY A 123 -3.48 5.97 -1.41
CA GLY A 123 -4.70 5.19 -1.61
C GLY A 123 -5.08 4.34 -0.42
N VAL A 124 -6.36 3.96 -0.37
CA VAL A 124 -6.88 3.10 0.70
C VAL A 124 -6.22 1.71 0.61
N PRO A 125 -5.67 1.16 1.72
CA PRO A 125 -5.05 -0.15 1.71
C PRO A 125 -6.09 -1.28 1.59
N ILE A 126 -5.76 -2.33 0.84
CA ILE A 126 -6.51 -3.59 0.92
C ILE A 126 -6.17 -4.28 2.24
N MET A 127 -7.18 -4.58 3.04
CA MET A 127 -7.05 -5.23 4.35
C MET A 127 -8.09 -6.35 4.47
N ILE A 128 -7.72 -7.41 5.18
CA ILE A 128 -8.62 -8.54 5.44
C ILE A 128 -8.71 -8.85 6.92
N THR A 129 -9.84 -9.43 7.31
CA THR A 129 -9.95 -10.25 8.51
C THR A 129 -10.43 -11.63 8.11
N SER A 130 -9.76 -12.67 8.59
CA SER A 130 -10.08 -14.05 8.23
C SER A 130 -10.35 -14.93 9.45
N GLN A 131 -11.03 -16.05 9.20
CA GLN A 131 -11.15 -17.18 10.11
C GLN A 131 -10.56 -18.41 9.43
N ILE A 132 -9.70 -19.13 10.16
CA ILE A 132 -9.02 -20.31 9.64
C ILE A 132 -9.51 -21.52 10.42
N THR A 133 -10.00 -22.52 9.70
CA THR A 133 -10.22 -23.86 10.23
C THR A 133 -9.02 -24.72 9.83
N TYR A 134 -8.21 -25.12 10.82
CA TYR A 134 -7.03 -25.93 10.55
C TYR A 134 -7.41 -27.38 10.15
N PRO A 135 -6.74 -27.96 9.16
CA PRO A 135 -7.00 -29.33 8.73
C PRO A 135 -6.67 -30.36 9.82
N THR A 136 -7.52 -31.38 9.93
CA THR A 136 -7.35 -32.48 10.91
C THR A 136 -7.20 -33.83 10.22
N PHE A 137 -6.16 -34.58 10.58
CA PHE A 137 -5.93 -35.94 10.10
C PHE A 137 -7.08 -36.90 10.51
N PRO A 138 -7.50 -37.87 9.65
CA PRO A 138 -6.93 -38.26 8.36
C PRO A 138 -7.58 -37.60 7.14
N ALA A 139 -8.72 -36.94 7.30
CA ALA A 139 -9.50 -36.44 6.17
C ALA A 139 -9.05 -35.05 5.69
N PHE A 140 -8.38 -34.29 6.56
CA PHE A 140 -7.87 -32.93 6.30
C PHE A 140 -8.92 -32.00 5.67
N HIS A 141 -9.93 -31.62 6.46
CA HIS A 141 -10.98 -30.68 6.04
C HIS A 141 -10.69 -29.27 6.60
N GLY A 142 -9.60 -28.64 6.16
CA GLY A 142 -9.32 -27.24 6.49
C GLY A 142 -10.21 -26.26 5.72
N ALA A 143 -10.26 -25.01 6.15
CA ALA A 143 -10.95 -23.93 5.45
C ALA A 143 -10.33 -22.56 5.77
N ILE A 144 -10.44 -21.63 4.82
CA ILE A 144 -10.11 -20.21 4.99
C ILE A 144 -11.36 -19.41 4.61
N GLU A 145 -11.86 -18.64 5.57
CA GLU A 145 -13.01 -17.76 5.42
C GLU A 145 -12.57 -16.30 5.53
N LEU A 146 -12.80 -15.50 4.50
CA LEU A 146 -12.48 -14.07 4.50
C LEU A 146 -13.66 -13.28 5.08
N VAL A 147 -13.73 -13.14 6.40
CA VAL A 147 -14.85 -12.49 7.12
C VAL A 147 -15.12 -11.05 6.66
N ASN A 148 -14.07 -10.29 6.35
CA ASN A 148 -14.19 -8.92 5.86
C ASN A 148 -13.02 -8.56 4.96
N VAL A 149 -13.31 -7.83 3.89
CA VAL A 149 -12.33 -7.27 2.95
C VAL A 149 -12.65 -5.79 2.81
N THR A 150 -11.68 -4.93 3.10
CA THR A 150 -11.79 -3.48 2.94
C THR A 150 -10.72 -2.97 1.99
N GLY A 151 -10.99 -1.89 1.28
CA GLY A 151 -10.05 -1.29 0.34
C GLY A 151 -10.65 -0.07 -0.35
N PRO A 152 -10.08 0.36 -1.49
CA PRO A 152 -10.68 1.41 -2.32
C PRO A 152 -12.10 1.03 -2.80
N PRO A 153 -12.92 2.01 -3.21
CA PRO A 153 -14.29 1.77 -3.61
C PRO A 153 -14.38 1.07 -4.97
N GLY A 154 -14.75 -0.21 -5.00
CA GLY A 154 -14.84 -0.95 -6.27
C GLY A 154 -15.43 -2.36 -6.13
N TYR A 155 -15.40 -3.09 -7.24
CA TYR A 155 -15.69 -4.51 -7.35
C TYR A 155 -14.48 -5.31 -6.88
N ILE A 156 -14.73 -6.32 -6.05
CA ILE A 156 -13.68 -7.18 -5.47
C ILE A 156 -13.69 -8.54 -6.17
N THR A 157 -12.52 -9.04 -6.56
CA THR A 157 -12.33 -10.41 -7.03
C THR A 157 -11.25 -11.12 -6.23
N TYR A 158 -11.30 -12.46 -6.27
CA TYR A 158 -10.43 -13.36 -5.50
C TYR A 158 -9.79 -14.36 -6.45
N ASP A 159 -8.48 -14.54 -6.31
CA ASP A 159 -7.74 -15.55 -7.05
C ASP A 159 -6.88 -16.35 -6.07
N TRP A 160 -7.27 -17.61 -5.83
CA TRP A 160 -6.63 -18.50 -4.88
C TRP A 160 -5.62 -19.41 -5.56
N ASP A 161 -4.41 -19.42 -5.03
CA ASP A 161 -3.31 -20.27 -5.49
C ASP A 161 -2.73 -21.10 -4.33
N TYR A 162 -2.20 -22.28 -4.65
CA TYR A 162 -1.50 -23.16 -3.72
C TYR A 162 0.01 -23.03 -3.92
N SER A 163 0.68 -22.33 -3.01
CA SER A 163 2.08 -21.98 -3.19
C SER A 163 3.01 -23.13 -2.77
N GLU A 164 3.21 -24.12 -3.66
CA GLU A 164 4.37 -25.02 -3.54
C GLU A 164 5.60 -24.48 -4.28
N THR A 165 5.47 -23.53 -5.22
CA THR A 165 6.60 -22.76 -5.79
C THR A 165 6.16 -21.36 -6.29
N PRO A 166 7.09 -20.39 -6.52
CA PRO A 166 6.77 -19.06 -7.07
C PRO A 166 6.35 -19.06 -8.55
N TYR A 167 6.16 -20.22 -9.17
CA TYR A 167 5.73 -20.34 -10.56
C TYR A 167 4.31 -20.90 -10.55
N ASN A 168 3.35 -20.07 -10.96
CA ASN A 168 2.01 -20.48 -11.32
C ASN A 168 2.11 -21.53 -12.44
N ASP A 169 1.97 -22.80 -12.08
CA ASP A 169 1.63 -23.89 -12.99
C ASP A 169 0.24 -24.43 -12.65
N ASP A 170 -0.76 -23.56 -12.76
CA ASP A 170 -2.15 -23.95 -13.01
C ASP A 170 -2.19 -24.86 -14.26
N TYR A 171 -2.07 -26.18 -14.06
CA TYR A 171 -2.61 -27.20 -14.96
C TYR A 171 -2.76 -28.62 -14.39
N ASP A 172 -2.30 -28.97 -13.18
CA ASP A 172 -2.27 -30.41 -12.81
C ASP A 172 -2.56 -30.80 -11.34
N LEU A 173 -3.34 -30.03 -10.59
CA LEU A 173 -4.05 -30.55 -9.40
C LEU A 173 -5.48 -30.01 -9.36
N PRO A 174 -6.50 -30.82 -8.96
CA PRO A 174 -7.89 -30.44 -9.14
C PRO A 174 -8.16 -29.10 -8.44
N PRO A 175 -8.92 -28.18 -9.07
CA PRO A 175 -9.05 -26.82 -8.58
C PRO A 175 -9.59 -26.87 -7.16
N LEU A 176 -8.86 -26.29 -6.21
CA LEU A 176 -9.47 -25.79 -4.99
C LEU A 176 -10.28 -24.56 -5.38
N GLN A 177 -11.42 -24.80 -6.03
CA GLN A 177 -12.40 -23.80 -6.47
C GLN A 177 -11.75 -22.65 -7.24
N ALA A 178 -11.41 -22.89 -8.52
CA ALA A 178 -11.07 -21.85 -9.50
C ALA A 178 -12.31 -21.01 -9.84
N GLY A 179 -12.83 -20.29 -8.85
CA GLY A 179 -13.96 -19.38 -8.94
C GLY A 179 -13.66 -18.15 -8.11
N ASP A 180 -14.33 -17.04 -8.43
CA ASP A 180 -14.32 -15.78 -7.69
C ASP A 180 -14.92 -15.92 -6.27
N ASP A 181 -14.81 -17.10 -5.65
CA ASP A 181 -15.34 -17.42 -4.35
C ASP A 181 -14.41 -16.81 -3.28
N GLN A 182 -15.04 -16.04 -2.41
CA GLN A 182 -14.38 -15.36 -1.30
C GLN A 182 -13.74 -16.34 -0.30
N ASP A 183 -14.31 -17.55 -0.18
CA ASP A 183 -13.95 -18.56 0.82
C ASP A 183 -13.59 -19.88 0.15
N ILE A 184 -12.62 -20.59 0.72
CA ILE A 184 -12.19 -21.92 0.25
C ILE A 184 -12.21 -22.95 1.39
N ASN A 185 -12.60 -24.19 1.06
CA ASN A 185 -12.81 -25.27 2.03
C ASN A 185 -12.25 -26.62 1.53
N ASN A 186 -12.26 -27.63 2.40
CA ASN A 186 -11.67 -28.95 2.16
C ASN A 186 -10.16 -28.90 1.87
N LEU A 187 -9.47 -28.01 2.57
CA LEU A 187 -8.05 -27.75 2.39
C LEU A 187 -7.17 -28.74 3.16
N SER A 188 -6.08 -29.16 2.53
CA SER A 188 -5.01 -29.91 3.18
C SER A 188 -4.03 -28.95 3.89
N PRO A 189 -3.12 -29.45 4.75
CA PRO A 189 -2.03 -28.65 5.26
C PRO A 189 -1.16 -28.14 4.10
N GLY A 190 -0.74 -26.89 4.16
CA GLY A 190 0.02 -26.26 3.08
C GLY A 190 -0.04 -24.75 3.11
N ASN A 191 0.51 -24.12 2.07
CA ASN A 191 0.52 -22.67 1.90
C ASN A 191 -0.49 -22.27 0.81
N TYR A 192 -1.34 -21.29 1.13
CA TYR A 192 -2.36 -20.76 0.22
C TYR A 192 -2.16 -19.27 0.07
N ILE A 193 -2.19 -18.76 -1.14
CA ILE A 193 -2.14 -17.32 -1.43
C ILE A 193 -3.49 -16.93 -2.03
N VAL A 194 -4.09 -15.86 -1.54
CA VAL A 194 -5.17 -15.17 -2.27
C VAL A 194 -4.68 -13.84 -2.78
N THR A 195 -4.81 -13.63 -4.08
CA THR A 195 -4.65 -12.33 -4.71
C THR A 195 -6.03 -11.65 -4.73
N ILE A 196 -6.19 -10.60 -3.94
CA ILE A 196 -7.42 -9.79 -3.95
C ILE A 196 -7.21 -8.64 -4.92
N SER A 197 -8.14 -8.48 -5.86
CA SER A 197 -8.15 -7.34 -6.79
C SER A 197 -9.39 -6.47 -6.58
N ILE A 198 -9.23 -5.15 -6.58
CA ILE A 198 -10.33 -4.18 -6.50
C ILE A 198 -10.29 -3.25 -7.69
N THR A 199 -11.40 -3.14 -8.43
CA THR A 199 -11.54 -2.32 -9.64
C THR A 199 -12.78 -1.43 -9.61
N ASP A 200 -12.77 -0.28 -10.29
CA ASP A 200 -13.97 0.56 -10.44
C ASP A 200 -15.01 -0.03 -11.40
N ASP A 201 -14.56 -0.73 -12.44
CA ASP A 201 -15.42 -1.39 -13.42
C ASP A 201 -14.90 -2.80 -13.70
N PRO A 202 -15.77 -3.84 -13.78
CA PRO A 202 -15.34 -5.21 -13.98
C PRO A 202 -14.99 -5.54 -15.43
N ASN A 203 -15.38 -4.71 -16.41
CA ASN A 203 -15.15 -4.94 -17.83
C ASN A 203 -14.06 -4.04 -18.41
N PHE A 204 -14.00 -2.79 -17.96
CA PHE A 204 -13.06 -1.78 -18.43
C PHE A 204 -12.50 -0.97 -17.25
N PRO A 205 -11.69 -1.60 -16.38
CA PRO A 205 -11.17 -0.94 -15.20
C PRO A 205 -10.29 0.26 -15.57
N SER A 206 -10.56 1.42 -14.99
CA SER A 206 -9.63 2.56 -15.04
C SER A 206 -8.48 2.39 -14.05
N TYR A 207 -8.69 1.57 -13.02
CA TYR A 207 -7.65 1.13 -12.09
C TYR A 207 -7.88 -0.31 -11.62
N VAL A 208 -6.80 -0.95 -11.19
CA VAL A 208 -6.81 -2.27 -10.55
C VAL A 208 -5.85 -2.24 -9.36
N CYS A 209 -6.37 -2.34 -8.15
CA CYS A 209 -5.57 -2.45 -6.94
C CYS A 209 -5.47 -3.91 -6.53
N THR A 210 -4.25 -4.45 -6.42
CA THR A 210 -4.04 -5.87 -6.06
C THR A 210 -3.25 -6.01 -4.77
N LYS A 211 -3.53 -7.08 -4.01
CA LYS A 211 -2.74 -7.46 -2.83
C LYS A 211 -2.84 -8.95 -2.50
N ASP A 212 -1.70 -9.52 -2.19
CA ASP A 212 -1.57 -10.94 -1.85
C ASP A 212 -1.64 -11.16 -0.33
N PHE A 213 -2.34 -12.23 0.07
CA PHE A 213 -2.37 -12.69 1.45
C PHE A 213 -2.01 -14.17 1.52
N LEU A 214 -0.94 -14.48 2.26
CA LEU A 214 -0.44 -15.84 2.47
C LEU A 214 -1.04 -16.44 3.75
N PHE A 215 -1.59 -17.65 3.62
CA PHE A 215 -2.11 -18.47 4.70
C PHE A 215 -1.29 -19.75 4.83
N HIS A 216 -0.81 -20.02 6.05
CA HIS A 216 -0.09 -21.23 6.40
C HIS A 216 -1.00 -22.16 7.21
N LEU A 217 -1.49 -23.22 6.59
CA LEU A 217 -2.36 -24.21 7.22
C LEU A 217 -1.52 -25.37 7.76
N THR A 218 -1.58 -25.55 9.08
CA THR A 218 -0.91 -26.66 9.78
C THR A 218 -1.92 -27.69 10.27
N TYR A 219 -1.43 -28.86 10.67
CA TYR A 219 -2.21 -29.86 11.39
C TYR A 219 -1.48 -30.31 12.65
N ALA A 220 -2.24 -30.69 13.67
CA ALA A 220 -1.68 -31.16 14.92
C ALA A 220 -1.20 -32.62 14.83
N ASN A 221 -0.02 -32.89 15.37
CA ASN A 221 0.50 -34.24 15.56
C ASN A 221 1.16 -34.35 16.93
N SER A 222 0.70 -35.30 17.75
CA SER A 222 1.20 -35.51 19.10
C SER A 222 2.10 -36.74 19.18
N TRP A 223 3.16 -36.62 19.96
CA TRP A 223 4.02 -37.73 20.31
C TRP A 223 3.30 -38.67 21.28
N LYS A 224 3.20 -39.95 20.93
CA LYS A 224 2.68 -41.02 21.78
C LYS A 224 3.76 -41.53 22.72
N GLY A 225 4.98 -41.76 22.21
CA GLY A 225 6.11 -42.23 23.00
C GLY A 225 5.89 -43.58 23.68
N ILE A 226 5.07 -44.45 23.09
CA ILE A 226 4.70 -45.76 23.64
C ILE A 226 5.59 -46.87 23.08
N ILE A 227 6.10 -46.74 21.84
CA ILE A 227 6.85 -47.79 21.15
C ILE A 227 8.35 -47.63 21.35
N SER A 228 8.89 -46.45 21.07
CA SER A 228 10.31 -46.14 21.22
C SER A 228 10.52 -44.64 21.45
N ASN A 229 11.78 -44.24 21.55
CA ASN A 229 12.21 -42.84 21.58
C ASN A 229 12.56 -42.29 20.19
N GLU A 230 12.42 -43.06 19.11
CA GLU A 230 12.88 -42.66 17.78
C GLU A 230 11.90 -41.70 17.12
N TRP A 231 12.30 -40.44 16.92
CA TRP A 231 11.47 -39.41 16.27
C TRP A 231 10.95 -39.86 14.90
N GLU A 232 11.79 -40.55 14.13
CA GLU A 232 11.52 -40.98 12.77
C GLU A 232 10.58 -42.20 12.69
N ASN A 233 10.30 -42.85 13.83
CA ASN A 233 9.35 -43.94 13.86
C ASN A 233 7.92 -43.38 13.84
N VAL A 234 7.28 -43.48 12.68
CA VAL A 234 5.90 -43.02 12.44
C VAL A 234 4.90 -43.52 13.48
N VAL A 235 5.10 -44.71 14.05
CA VAL A 235 4.19 -45.31 15.03
C VAL A 235 4.26 -44.58 16.38
N ASN A 236 5.28 -43.76 16.63
CA ASN A 236 5.31 -42.88 17.79
C ASN A 236 4.46 -41.62 17.64
N TRP A 237 3.85 -41.37 16.47
CA TRP A 237 3.05 -40.18 16.19
C TRP A 237 1.56 -40.49 16.10
N THR A 238 0.69 -39.59 16.57
CA THR A 238 -0.77 -39.79 16.53
C THR A 238 -1.33 -39.95 15.12
N THR A 239 -0.70 -39.30 14.13
CA THR A 239 -1.11 -39.35 12.73
C THR A 239 -0.44 -40.48 11.94
N ASN A 240 0.41 -41.29 12.58
CA ASN A 240 1.26 -42.29 11.90
C ASN A 240 2.10 -41.69 10.75
N SER A 241 2.54 -40.43 10.90
CA SER A 241 3.46 -39.74 10.01
C SER A 241 4.52 -39.00 10.84
N VAL A 242 5.74 -38.90 10.29
CA VAL A 242 6.78 -38.05 10.89
C VAL A 242 6.40 -36.59 10.63
N PRO A 243 6.55 -35.69 11.61
CA PRO A 243 6.29 -34.27 11.41
C PRO A 243 7.09 -33.66 10.25
N ASP A 244 6.43 -32.74 9.56
CA ASP A 244 6.94 -31.96 8.43
C ASP A 244 6.74 -30.45 8.67
N ALA A 245 7.06 -29.64 7.64
CA ALA A 245 6.94 -28.18 7.67
C ALA A 245 5.54 -27.64 8.01
N PHE A 246 4.49 -28.46 7.92
CA PHE A 246 3.09 -28.09 8.19
C PHE A 246 2.54 -28.79 9.44
N THR A 247 3.40 -29.41 10.24
CA THR A 247 3.00 -30.16 11.41
C THR A 247 3.24 -29.37 12.70
N ASP A 248 2.17 -29.17 13.48
CA ASP A 248 2.23 -28.65 14.84
C ASP A 248 2.46 -29.80 15.83
N VAL A 249 3.68 -29.90 16.32
CA VAL A 249 4.13 -30.97 17.20
C VAL A 249 3.81 -30.66 18.65
N THR A 250 3.21 -31.63 19.35
CA THR A 250 3.09 -31.63 20.82
C THR A 250 3.79 -32.83 21.43
N ILE A 251 4.68 -32.57 22.40
CA ILE A 251 5.34 -33.59 23.21
C ILE A 251 4.72 -33.58 24.60
N PRO A 252 3.89 -34.59 24.94
CA PRO A 252 3.15 -34.58 26.19
C PRO A 252 3.99 -35.02 27.39
N PHE A 253 3.51 -34.70 28.58
CA PHE A 253 3.99 -35.24 29.84
C PHE A 253 2.83 -35.91 30.61
N PRO A 254 3.00 -37.11 31.16
CA PRO A 254 4.19 -37.98 31.05
C PRO A 254 4.19 -38.82 29.75
N CYS A 255 5.38 -39.24 29.33
CA CYS A 255 5.57 -40.26 28.28
C CYS A 255 6.51 -41.38 28.76
N ASN A 256 6.34 -42.59 28.23
CA ASN A 256 7.26 -43.70 28.53
C ASN A 256 8.63 -43.47 27.89
N PHE A 257 8.63 -42.98 26.65
CA PHE A 257 9.84 -42.65 25.90
C PHE A 257 9.71 -41.23 25.34
N TYR A 258 10.62 -40.35 25.75
CA TYR A 258 10.75 -39.03 25.15
C TYR A 258 11.51 -39.11 23.82
N PRO A 259 11.16 -38.27 22.84
CA PRO A 259 11.75 -38.34 21.52
C PRO A 259 13.25 -37.98 21.50
N ILE A 260 13.97 -38.71 20.65
CA ILE A 260 15.35 -38.49 20.24
C ILE A 260 15.36 -38.39 18.71
N VAL A 261 15.86 -37.27 18.20
CA VAL A 261 15.97 -36.96 16.78
C VAL A 261 17.32 -37.44 16.25
N HIS A 262 17.32 -38.36 15.27
CA HIS A 262 18.50 -38.98 14.67
C HIS A 262 18.74 -38.53 13.21
N SER A 263 17.99 -37.52 12.75
CA SER A 263 18.07 -36.97 11.40
C SER A 263 17.76 -35.47 11.41
N ASN A 264 17.97 -34.78 10.28
CA ASN A 264 17.46 -33.41 10.16
C ASN A 264 15.94 -33.46 10.06
N ALA A 265 15.27 -32.92 11.08
CA ALA A 265 13.82 -32.90 11.19
C ALA A 265 13.29 -31.46 11.08
N VAL A 266 12.03 -31.34 10.68
CA VAL A 266 11.33 -30.06 10.59
C VAL A 266 9.94 -30.18 11.20
N CYS A 267 9.47 -29.10 11.82
CA CYS A 267 8.07 -28.95 12.23
C CYS A 267 7.64 -27.48 12.08
N SER A 268 6.35 -27.22 11.92
CA SER A 268 5.83 -25.84 11.93
C SER A 268 5.90 -25.25 13.34
N LYS A 269 5.55 -26.05 14.34
CA LYS A 269 5.58 -25.64 15.75
C LYS A 269 5.99 -26.80 16.64
N LEU A 270 6.71 -26.50 17.72
CA LEU A 270 7.06 -27.47 18.76
C LEU A 270 6.58 -27.01 20.13
N THR A 271 5.64 -27.76 20.70
CA THR A 271 5.13 -27.55 22.07
C THR A 271 5.61 -28.69 22.96
N ILE A 272 6.47 -28.39 23.95
CA ILE A 272 6.96 -29.36 24.93
C ILE A 272 6.26 -29.08 26.26
N GLN A 273 5.47 -30.03 26.74
CA GLN A 273 4.77 -29.87 28.03
C GLN A 273 5.76 -29.84 29.20
N PRO A 274 5.45 -29.14 30.31
CA PRO A 274 6.33 -29.10 31.49
C PRO A 274 6.71 -30.50 31.97
N GLY A 275 8.01 -30.78 32.05
CA GLY A 275 8.57 -32.08 32.44
C GLY A 275 8.85 -33.04 31.28
N ALA A 276 8.41 -32.73 30.06
CA ALA A 276 8.80 -33.47 28.86
C ALA A 276 10.15 -33.00 28.30
N THR A 277 10.78 -33.86 27.50
CA THR A 277 12.08 -33.55 26.86
C THR A 277 12.08 -33.94 25.38
N VAL A 278 12.89 -33.25 24.59
CA VAL A 278 13.25 -33.63 23.22
C VAL A 278 14.76 -33.55 23.13
N ASN A 279 15.42 -34.63 22.71
CA ASN A 279 16.87 -34.63 22.50
C ASN A 279 17.18 -34.69 21.01
N VAL A 280 18.14 -33.89 20.56
CA VAL A 280 18.65 -33.95 19.19
C VAL A 280 20.06 -34.51 19.23
N VAL A 281 20.31 -35.57 18.47
CA VAL A 281 21.64 -36.19 18.41
C VAL A 281 22.65 -35.21 17.80
N THR A 282 23.86 -35.18 18.34
CA THR A 282 24.94 -34.31 17.86
C THR A 282 25.16 -34.49 16.35
N GLY A 283 25.16 -33.38 15.62
CA GLY A 283 25.32 -33.36 14.16
C GLY A 283 24.00 -33.22 13.38
N PHE A 284 22.85 -33.33 14.05
CA PHE A 284 21.53 -33.12 13.45
C PHE A 284 20.84 -31.86 13.98
N GLN A 285 19.77 -31.47 13.29
CA GLN A 285 18.97 -30.29 13.62
C GLN A 285 17.48 -30.62 13.65
N LEU A 286 16.74 -29.99 14.57
CA LEU A 286 15.29 -29.90 14.54
C LEU A 286 14.92 -28.45 14.23
N ASN A 287 14.52 -28.19 13.00
CA ASN A 287 14.15 -26.87 12.53
C ASN A 287 12.68 -26.62 12.82
N ILE A 288 12.40 -25.58 13.60
CA ILE A 288 11.04 -25.11 13.87
C ILE A 288 10.82 -23.90 12.98
N LEU A 289 9.91 -24.03 12.01
CA LEU A 289 9.59 -22.93 11.11
C LEU A 289 8.87 -21.81 11.89
N LYS A 290 8.97 -20.58 11.39
CA LYS A 290 8.35 -19.40 12.01
C LYS A 290 7.15 -18.96 11.21
#